data_AF-A0A9P3B9E3-F1
#
_entry.id   AF-A0A9P3B9E3-F1
#
_cell.length_a   1.000
_cell.length_b   1.000
_cell.length_c   1.000
_cell.angle_alpha   90.00
_cell.angle_beta   90.00
_cell.angle_gamma   90.00
#
_symmetry.space_group_name_H-M   'P 1'
#
loop_
_entity.id
_entity.type
_entity.pdbx_description
1 polymer ?
#
loop_
_entity_poly.entity_id
_entity_poly.type
_entity_poly.pdbx_seq_one_letter_code
_entity_poly.pdbx_strand_id
1 'polypeptide(L)'
;MFQKESIDKKARGWTAQKLRTAQLISAGVEKLLSRITSHSYSSDPTSPMGASIPVWQTENADLSGAGTLEDDLGWVTAYLYWEGSEKDTTNSCLVITGRKNIIPSGRLWAFAQWSRVVRPGAVRVAVSGSSSTLNMTASKNKDGTVAVQMINSASSSTSVTVKGFSAGSAEAYVTGNSHNNISDTTASLSGEAATVNVSGHAMVTVVLS
;
A
#
# COMPACT_ATOMS: atom_id res chain seq x y z
N MET A 1 5.71 27.33 31.70
CA MET A 1 5.26 26.20 32.54
C MET A 1 4.58 25.20 31.61
N PHE A 2 5.23 24.08 31.27
CA PHE A 2 4.58 23.02 30.47
C PHE A 2 3.88 22.08 31.44
N GLN A 3 2.54 22.11 31.47
CA GLN A 3 1.77 21.14 32.24
C GLN A 3 1.91 19.76 31.60
N LYS A 4 2.17 18.76 32.44
CA LYS A 4 2.12 17.35 32.05
C LYS A 4 0.65 16.94 32.07
N GLU A 5 -0.06 17.20 30.97
CA GLU A 5 -1.41 16.66 30.80
C GLU A 5 -1.35 15.13 30.68
N SER A 6 -2.30 14.44 31.30
CA SER A 6 -2.47 13.00 31.10
C SER A 6 -2.97 12.77 29.68
N ILE A 7 -2.04 12.50 28.77
CA ILE A 7 -2.37 12.14 27.38
C ILE A 7 -3.14 10.82 27.41
N ASP A 8 -4.39 10.88 26.97
CA ASP A 8 -5.24 9.73 26.72
C ASP A 8 -4.51 8.69 25.87
N LYS A 9 -4.71 7.41 26.21
CA LYS A 9 -3.98 6.22 25.72
C LYS A 9 -3.76 6.30 24.21
N LYS A 10 -2.51 6.08 23.79
CA LYS A 10 -1.98 6.11 22.40
C LYS A 10 -3.06 5.81 21.35
N ALA A 11 -3.18 6.66 20.32
CA ALA A 11 -3.96 6.37 19.12
C ALA A 11 -3.35 5.16 18.39
N ARG A 12 -3.77 3.94 18.75
CA ARG A 12 -3.27 2.69 18.14
C ARG A 12 -4.02 2.31 16.87
N GLY A 13 -4.93 3.15 16.39
CA GLY A 13 -5.77 2.88 15.22
C GLY A 13 -6.38 4.13 14.62
N TRP A 14 -6.77 4.00 13.35
CA TRP A 14 -7.24 5.07 12.49
C TRP A 14 -8.43 5.85 13.03
N THR A 15 -9.46 5.19 13.58
CA THR A 15 -10.67 5.85 14.09
C THR A 15 -10.35 6.83 15.21
N ALA A 16 -9.49 6.43 16.15
CA ALA A 16 -9.09 7.28 17.27
C ALA A 16 -8.19 8.43 16.81
N GLN A 17 -7.36 8.22 15.77
CA GLN A 17 -6.54 9.26 15.20
C GLN A 17 -7.35 10.28 14.41
N LYS A 18 -8.43 9.87 13.74
CA LYS A 18 -9.35 10.77 13.03
C LYS A 18 -10.03 11.75 13.99
N LEU A 19 -10.48 11.29 15.14
CA LEU A 19 -11.04 12.16 16.19
C LEU A 19 -10.01 13.19 16.67
N ARG A 20 -8.77 12.76 16.95
CA ARG A 20 -7.68 13.65 17.37
C ARG A 20 -7.30 14.65 16.29
N THR A 21 -7.31 14.25 15.03
CA THR A 21 -7.02 15.14 13.91
C THR A 21 -8.06 16.25 13.80
N ALA A 22 -9.35 15.93 13.95
CA ALA A 22 -10.41 16.94 14.00
C ALA A 22 -10.20 17.94 15.16
N GLN A 23 -9.74 17.48 16.33
CA GLN A 23 -9.41 18.34 17.46
C GLN A 23 -8.20 19.25 17.18
N LEU A 24 -7.14 18.73 16.55
CA LEU A 24 -5.97 19.51 16.14
C LEU A 24 -6.34 20.61 15.13
N ILE A 25 -7.22 20.28 14.17
CA ILE A 25 -7.75 21.25 13.20
C ILE A 25 -8.57 22.32 13.91
N SER A 26 -9.49 21.93 14.80
CA SER A 26 -10.33 22.85 15.57
C SER A 26 -9.50 23.79 16.46
N ALA A 27 -8.39 23.30 17.04
CA ALA A 27 -7.45 24.10 17.82
C ALA A 27 -6.54 25.00 16.96
N GLY A 28 -6.62 24.94 15.62
CA GLY A 28 -5.83 25.76 14.71
C GLY A 28 -4.34 25.42 14.65
N VAL A 29 -3.95 24.22 15.12
CA VAL A 29 -2.55 23.79 15.19
C VAL A 29 -2.10 22.95 14.00
N GLU A 30 -3.00 22.55 13.09
CA GLU A 30 -2.65 21.78 11.87
C GLU A 30 -1.53 22.48 11.07
N LYS A 31 -1.56 23.81 10.98
CA LYS A 31 -0.54 24.62 10.28
C LYS A 31 0.88 24.49 10.85
N LEU A 32 1.02 23.96 12.07
CA LEU A 32 2.32 23.71 12.71
C LEU A 32 2.85 22.30 12.41
N LEU A 33 2.01 21.44 11.82
CA LEU A 33 2.32 20.05 11.53
C LEU A 33 2.65 19.88 10.06
N SER A 34 3.67 19.07 9.78
CA SER A 34 3.96 18.66 8.41
C SER A 34 3.17 17.42 8.00
N ARG A 35 2.80 16.55 8.95
CA ARG A 35 2.11 15.28 8.70
C ARG A 35 1.15 14.96 9.83
N ILE A 36 0.09 14.22 9.51
CA ILE A 36 -0.66 13.43 10.49
C ILE A 36 -0.21 11.98 10.37
N THR A 37 -0.05 11.30 11.50
CA THR A 37 0.37 9.91 11.55
C THR A 37 -0.64 9.06 12.32
N SER A 38 -0.80 7.80 11.92
CA SER A 38 -1.62 6.81 12.62
C SER A 38 -1.00 5.43 12.55
N HIS A 39 -1.19 4.65 13.60
CA HIS A 39 -1.07 3.19 13.52
C HIS A 39 -2.41 2.63 13.03
N SER A 40 -2.47 1.34 12.68
CA SER A 40 -3.72 0.68 12.28
C SER A 40 -4.06 -0.61 13.03
N TYR A 41 -3.37 -0.92 14.14
CA TYR A 41 -3.63 -2.15 14.90
C TYR A 41 -5.06 -2.31 15.42
N SER A 42 -5.73 -1.21 15.79
CA SER A 42 -7.08 -1.26 16.36
C SER A 42 -8.19 -0.76 15.43
N SER A 43 -7.84 -0.24 14.25
CA SER A 43 -8.77 0.14 13.18
C SER A 43 -7.98 0.57 11.95
N ASP A 44 -8.41 0.10 10.79
CA ASP A 44 -7.74 0.28 9.49
C ASP A 44 -8.02 1.62 8.82
N PRO A 45 -7.14 2.06 7.89
CA PRO A 45 -7.26 3.33 7.19
C PRO A 45 -8.32 3.31 6.07
N THR A 46 -9.57 2.95 6.38
CA THR A 46 -10.67 2.78 5.40
C THR A 46 -11.41 4.06 5.04
N SER A 47 -11.01 5.21 5.57
CA SER A 47 -11.62 6.51 5.24
C SER A 47 -10.63 7.67 5.35
N PRO A 48 -10.86 8.81 4.69
CA PRO A 48 -9.97 9.96 4.81
C PRO A 48 -9.86 10.46 6.26
N MET A 49 -8.65 10.90 6.64
CA MET A 49 -8.38 11.50 7.95
C MET A 49 -9.02 12.89 8.12
N GLY A 50 -9.29 13.59 7.01
CA GLY A 50 -9.85 14.94 7.00
C GLY A 50 -8.83 16.08 7.14
N ALA A 51 -7.54 15.75 7.21
CA ALA A 51 -6.44 16.72 7.22
C ALA A 51 -6.19 17.32 5.82
N SER A 52 -5.73 18.57 5.78
CA SER A 52 -5.23 19.25 4.59
C SER A 52 -3.76 18.91 4.29
N ILE A 53 -3.03 18.41 5.30
CA ILE A 53 -1.64 17.96 5.19
C ILE A 53 -1.54 16.44 4.92
N PRO A 54 -0.40 15.94 4.39
CA PRO A 54 -0.27 14.52 4.08
C PRO A 54 -0.38 13.63 5.33
N VAL A 55 -1.04 12.47 5.16
CA VAL A 55 -1.30 11.51 6.23
C VAL A 55 -0.49 10.25 5.98
N TRP A 56 0.21 9.76 6.99
CA TRP A 56 0.97 8.51 6.95
C TRP A 56 0.34 7.47 7.86
N GLN A 57 0.17 6.25 7.36
CA GLN A 57 0.12 5.09 8.23
C GLN A 57 1.57 4.77 8.58
N THR A 58 1.93 4.79 9.87
CA THR A 58 3.33 4.74 10.30
C THR A 58 3.72 3.44 10.99
N GLU A 59 2.75 2.58 11.31
CA GLU A 59 3.02 1.32 11.99
C GLU A 59 1.82 0.36 11.93
N ASN A 60 2.03 -0.82 11.35
CA ASN A 60 1.11 -1.96 11.35
C ASN A 60 1.88 -3.25 11.13
N ALA A 61 1.40 -4.34 11.71
CA ALA A 61 1.89 -5.69 11.44
C ALA A 61 0.86 -6.70 11.91
N ASP A 62 0.96 -7.91 11.36
CA ASP A 62 0.27 -9.06 11.90
C ASP A 62 0.96 -9.55 13.19
N LEU A 63 0.38 -9.19 14.33
CA LEU A 63 0.84 -9.59 15.66
C LEU A 63 0.14 -10.85 16.20
N SER A 64 -0.87 -11.36 15.49
CA SER A 64 -1.68 -12.52 15.91
C SER A 64 -1.43 -13.78 15.08
N GLY A 65 -0.69 -13.67 13.98
CA GLY A 65 -0.42 -14.76 13.03
C GLY A 65 -1.51 -14.95 11.98
N ALA A 66 -2.47 -14.03 11.86
CA ALA A 66 -3.69 -14.19 11.06
C ALA A 66 -3.83 -13.22 9.86
N GLY A 67 -2.87 -12.33 9.62
CA GLY A 67 -3.11 -11.11 8.82
C GLY A 67 -2.78 -11.22 7.34
N THR A 68 -3.72 -10.77 6.50
CA THR A 68 -3.51 -10.34 5.11
C THR A 68 -3.15 -8.85 5.08
N LEU A 69 -2.41 -8.40 4.05
CA LEU A 69 -2.24 -6.97 3.80
C LEU A 69 -3.53 -6.44 3.18
N GLU A 70 -4.13 -5.41 3.77
CA GLU A 70 -5.40 -4.87 3.28
C GLU A 70 -5.23 -3.90 2.12
N ASP A 71 -6.20 -3.93 1.19
CA ASP A 71 -6.14 -3.28 -0.12
C ASP A 71 -6.57 -1.80 -0.12
N ASP A 72 -6.95 -1.22 1.03
CA ASP A 72 -7.54 0.13 1.09
C ASP A 72 -6.55 1.21 1.58
N LEU A 73 -5.35 1.23 0.98
CA LEU A 73 -4.33 2.26 1.20
C LEU A 73 -4.69 3.63 0.58
N GLY A 74 -5.94 3.81 0.16
CA GLY A 74 -6.35 4.93 -0.67
C GLY A 74 -6.24 6.31 0.00
N TRP A 75 -6.19 6.34 1.33
CA TRP A 75 -6.27 7.57 2.12
C TRP A 75 -4.95 8.00 2.76
N VAL A 76 -3.88 7.26 2.48
CA VAL A 76 -2.54 7.55 3.00
C VAL A 76 -1.61 8.00 1.87
N THR A 77 -0.56 8.72 2.26
CA THR A 77 0.54 9.16 1.39
C THR A 77 1.85 8.42 1.68
N ALA A 78 1.86 7.58 2.72
CA ALA A 78 2.88 6.57 3.00
C ALA A 78 2.27 5.47 3.88
N TYR A 79 2.83 4.26 3.77
CA TYR A 79 2.45 3.09 4.57
C TYR A 79 3.72 2.38 5.03
N LEU A 80 3.85 2.16 6.35
CA LEU A 80 5.01 1.56 6.98
C LEU A 80 4.57 0.29 7.71
N TYR A 81 5.24 -0.82 7.37
CA TYR A 81 5.19 -2.03 8.20
C TYR A 81 5.96 -1.80 9.50
N TRP A 82 5.66 -2.57 10.54
CA TRP A 82 6.30 -2.43 11.83
C TRP A 82 7.81 -2.70 11.77
N GLU A 83 8.18 -3.97 11.59
CA GLU A 83 9.60 -4.34 11.54
C GLU A 83 10.03 -4.71 10.12
N GLY A 84 11.15 -4.15 9.69
CA GLY A 84 11.77 -4.55 8.42
C GLY A 84 12.32 -5.97 8.50
N SER A 85 13.04 -6.28 9.57
CA SER A 85 13.63 -7.60 9.78
C SER A 85 13.82 -7.94 11.25
N GLU A 86 13.55 -9.19 11.62
CA GLU A 86 13.74 -9.68 12.98
C GLU A 86 14.40 -11.07 13.00
N LYS A 87 14.92 -11.49 14.15
CA LYS A 87 15.46 -12.86 14.32
C LYS A 87 14.40 -13.90 14.71
N ASP A 88 13.21 -13.43 15.06
CA ASP A 88 12.08 -14.25 15.47
C ASP A 88 11.31 -14.79 14.25
N THR A 89 10.56 -15.87 14.42
CA THR A 89 9.75 -16.51 13.37
C THR A 89 8.30 -16.02 13.35
N THR A 90 8.04 -14.81 13.86
CA THR A 90 6.73 -14.17 13.92
C THR A 90 6.40 -13.40 12.64
N ASN A 91 5.14 -12.97 12.51
CA ASN A 91 4.69 -12.13 11.40
C ASN A 91 4.90 -10.61 11.63
N SER A 92 5.56 -10.22 12.73
CA SER A 92 5.86 -8.82 13.04
C SER A 92 6.85 -8.16 12.08
N CYS A 93 7.63 -8.96 11.34
CA CYS A 93 8.60 -8.48 10.35
C CYS A 93 8.28 -8.85 8.89
N LEU A 94 8.90 -8.10 7.97
CA LEU A 94 8.91 -8.41 6.54
C LEU A 94 9.97 -9.48 6.17
N VAL A 95 11.07 -9.57 6.91
CA VAL A 95 12.18 -10.51 6.66
C VAL A 95 12.64 -11.17 7.96
N ILE A 96 12.56 -12.50 8.02
CA ILE A 96 13.14 -13.26 9.12
C ILE A 96 14.64 -13.44 8.86
N THR A 97 15.47 -13.13 9.85
CA THR A 97 16.93 -13.15 9.80
C THR A 97 17.52 -14.13 10.81
N GLY A 98 18.04 -15.26 10.36
CA GLY A 98 18.81 -16.19 11.18
C GLY A 98 20.31 -15.97 11.03
N ARG A 99 21.13 -16.72 11.79
CA ARG A 99 22.61 -16.65 11.67
C ARG A 99 23.13 -16.99 10.26
N LYS A 100 22.37 -17.75 9.46
CA LYS A 100 22.71 -18.17 8.09
C LYS A 100 21.56 -18.10 7.09
N ASN A 101 20.36 -17.74 7.53
CA ASN A 101 19.14 -17.79 6.70
C ASN A 101 18.50 -16.41 6.63
N ILE A 102 18.10 -15.99 5.43
CA ILE A 102 17.30 -14.78 5.20
C ILE A 102 16.01 -15.27 4.53
N ILE A 103 14.87 -15.05 5.18
CA ILE A 103 13.57 -15.55 4.73
C ILE A 103 12.64 -14.35 4.54
N PRO A 104 12.53 -13.84 3.30
CA PRO A 104 11.51 -12.87 2.94
C PRO A 104 10.10 -13.44 3.10
N SER A 105 9.17 -12.60 3.57
CA SER A 105 7.75 -12.95 3.63
C SER A 105 7.00 -12.54 2.36
N GLY A 106 5.85 -13.16 2.10
CA GLY A 106 4.90 -12.68 1.09
C GLY A 106 4.48 -11.22 1.28
N ARG A 107 4.52 -10.71 2.53
CA ARG A 107 4.26 -9.30 2.85
C ARG A 107 5.33 -8.40 2.25
N LEU A 108 6.61 -8.79 2.29
CA LEU A 108 7.67 -8.05 1.62
C LEU A 108 7.38 -7.93 0.12
N TRP A 109 6.96 -9.03 -0.51
CA TRP A 109 6.68 -9.05 -1.94
C TRP A 109 5.47 -8.21 -2.32
N ALA A 110 4.41 -8.22 -1.51
CA ALA A 110 3.32 -7.27 -1.66
C ALA A 110 3.81 -5.83 -1.54
N PHE A 111 4.59 -5.46 -0.50
CA PHE A 111 5.18 -4.12 -0.38
C PHE A 111 6.04 -3.74 -1.60
N ALA A 112 6.77 -4.70 -2.17
CA ALA A 112 7.62 -4.47 -3.33
C ALA A 112 6.82 -4.16 -4.60
N GLN A 113 5.57 -4.62 -4.72
CA GLN A 113 4.68 -4.26 -5.84
C GLN A 113 4.32 -2.77 -5.87
N TRP A 114 4.38 -2.07 -4.74
CA TRP A 114 4.30 -0.61 -4.71
C TRP A 114 5.68 0.04 -4.68
N SER A 115 6.51 -0.27 -3.68
CA SER A 115 7.71 0.49 -3.33
C SER A 115 8.76 0.55 -4.46
N ARG A 116 8.83 -0.50 -5.31
CA ARG A 116 9.76 -0.52 -6.46
C ARG A 116 9.38 0.50 -7.54
N VAL A 117 8.08 0.77 -7.73
CA VAL A 117 7.56 1.46 -8.93
C VAL A 117 6.76 2.72 -8.63
N VAL A 118 6.25 2.91 -7.41
CA VAL A 118 5.60 4.15 -6.95
C VAL A 118 6.62 4.94 -6.15
N ARG A 119 7.24 5.94 -6.78
CA ARG A 119 8.40 6.66 -6.21
C ARG A 119 7.98 7.92 -5.45
N PRO A 120 8.81 8.42 -4.52
CA PRO A 120 8.48 9.63 -3.75
C PRO A 120 8.04 10.81 -4.63
N GLY A 121 6.87 11.36 -4.34
CA GLY A 121 6.26 12.44 -5.10
C GLY A 121 5.37 11.99 -6.26
N ALA A 122 5.15 10.68 -6.43
CA ALA A 122 4.06 10.17 -7.25
C ALA A 122 2.70 10.65 -6.71
N VAL A 123 1.73 10.79 -7.61
CA VAL A 123 0.35 11.19 -7.28
C VAL A 123 -0.59 10.06 -7.68
N ARG A 124 -1.44 9.64 -6.75
CA ARG A 124 -2.49 8.66 -7.04
C ARG A 124 -3.45 9.24 -8.08
N VAL A 125 -3.79 8.44 -9.09
CA VAL A 125 -4.78 8.79 -10.12
C VAL A 125 -6.01 7.91 -9.99
N ALA A 126 -7.15 8.41 -10.47
CA ALA A 126 -8.41 7.67 -10.41
C ALA A 126 -8.34 6.42 -11.29
N VAL A 127 -8.92 5.33 -10.81
CA VAL A 127 -9.13 4.09 -11.57
C VAL A 127 -10.62 3.78 -11.57
N SER A 128 -11.13 3.34 -12.72
CA SER A 128 -12.47 2.77 -12.88
C SER A 128 -12.36 1.33 -13.34
N GLY A 129 -13.27 0.46 -12.91
CA GLY A 129 -13.32 -0.95 -13.33
C GLY A 129 -12.90 -1.96 -12.27
N SER A 130 -12.59 -1.52 -11.05
CA SER A 130 -12.45 -2.43 -9.91
C SER A 130 -13.77 -3.17 -9.64
N SER A 131 -13.67 -4.38 -9.12
CA SER A 131 -14.81 -5.20 -8.70
C SER A 131 -14.66 -5.65 -7.25
N SER A 132 -15.62 -6.44 -6.74
CA SER A 132 -15.51 -7.02 -5.39
C SER A 132 -14.34 -8.00 -5.23
N THR A 133 -13.77 -8.50 -6.33
CA THR A 133 -12.66 -9.47 -6.32
C THR A 133 -11.42 -9.01 -7.06
N LEU A 134 -11.47 -7.84 -7.70
CA LEU A 134 -10.33 -7.23 -8.38
C LEU A 134 -10.20 -5.79 -7.90
N ASN A 135 -9.27 -5.56 -6.96
CA ASN A 135 -8.94 -4.22 -6.52
C ASN A 135 -7.83 -3.65 -7.40
N MET A 136 -7.94 -2.37 -7.75
CA MET A 136 -6.96 -1.67 -8.56
C MET A 136 -6.67 -0.28 -8.01
N THR A 137 -5.39 0.07 -8.00
CA THR A 137 -4.91 1.43 -7.72
C THR A 137 -3.91 1.84 -8.79
N ALA A 138 -3.77 3.15 -9.01
CA ALA A 138 -2.80 3.66 -9.96
C ALA A 138 -2.15 4.93 -9.43
N SER A 139 -0.87 5.12 -9.75
CA SER A 139 -0.10 6.31 -9.40
C SER A 139 0.75 6.76 -10.57
N LYS A 140 0.77 8.07 -10.82
CA LYS A 140 1.65 8.70 -11.80
C LYS A 140 2.90 9.22 -11.10
N ASN A 141 4.07 8.75 -11.52
CA ASN A 141 5.36 9.22 -11.05
C ASN A 141 5.74 10.58 -11.67
N LYS A 142 6.73 11.24 -11.06
CA LYS A 142 7.26 12.52 -11.57
C LYS A 142 8.00 12.40 -12.90
N ASP A 143 8.55 11.22 -13.19
CA ASP A 143 9.21 10.92 -14.47
C ASP A 143 8.20 10.67 -15.62
N GLY A 144 6.90 10.67 -15.32
CA GLY A 144 5.83 10.48 -16.29
C GLY A 144 5.25 9.06 -16.31
N THR A 145 5.96 8.07 -15.75
CA THR A 145 5.49 6.68 -15.73
C THR A 145 4.23 6.52 -14.87
N VAL A 146 3.37 5.57 -15.24
CA VAL A 146 2.17 5.22 -14.48
C VAL A 146 2.27 3.77 -14.03
N ALA A 147 2.20 3.56 -12.72
CA ALA A 147 2.16 2.22 -12.13
C ALA A 147 0.72 1.89 -11.73
N VAL A 148 0.21 0.75 -12.20
CA VAL A 148 -1.14 0.23 -11.90
C VAL A 148 -1.01 -1.08 -11.15
N GLN A 149 -1.40 -1.09 -9.88
CA GLN A 149 -1.43 -2.28 -9.04
C GLN A 149 -2.81 -2.93 -9.11
N MET A 150 -2.84 -4.26 -9.29
CA MET A 150 -4.04 -5.06 -9.45
C MET A 150 -3.97 -6.26 -8.51
N ILE A 151 -4.97 -6.43 -7.65
CA ILE A 151 -5.03 -7.50 -6.65
C ILE A 151 -6.28 -8.33 -6.94
N ASN A 152 -6.09 -9.60 -7.32
CA ASN A 152 -7.16 -10.52 -7.62
C ASN A 152 -7.38 -11.48 -6.44
N SER A 153 -8.46 -11.28 -5.69
CA SER A 153 -8.84 -12.14 -4.57
C SER A 153 -9.69 -13.35 -4.98
N ALA A 154 -10.13 -13.43 -6.24
CA ALA A 154 -10.79 -14.62 -6.78
C ALA A 154 -9.81 -15.78 -6.95
N SER A 155 -10.34 -17.00 -7.05
CA SER A 155 -9.56 -18.20 -7.38
C SER A 155 -9.25 -18.33 -8.86
N SER A 156 -10.04 -17.71 -9.74
CA SER A 156 -9.84 -17.70 -11.19
C SER A 156 -8.98 -16.53 -11.66
N SER A 157 -8.31 -16.72 -12.79
CA SER A 157 -7.59 -15.65 -13.48
C SER A 157 -8.55 -14.61 -14.05
N THR A 158 -8.14 -13.34 -14.03
CA THR A 158 -8.88 -12.22 -14.63
C THR A 158 -7.99 -11.51 -15.65
N SER A 159 -8.48 -11.35 -16.88
CA SER A 159 -7.80 -10.54 -17.90
C SER A 159 -8.16 -9.07 -17.70
N VAL A 160 -7.15 -8.19 -17.64
CA VAL A 160 -7.32 -6.76 -17.39
C VAL A 160 -6.70 -5.98 -18.53
N THR A 161 -7.46 -5.06 -19.11
CA THR A 161 -6.97 -4.08 -20.09
C THR A 161 -6.96 -2.69 -19.50
N VAL A 162 -5.77 -2.13 -19.30
CA VAL A 162 -5.53 -0.77 -18.83
C VAL A 162 -5.51 0.20 -20.01
N LYS A 163 -6.27 1.29 -19.89
CA LYS A 163 -6.40 2.37 -20.89
C LYS A 163 -6.41 3.74 -20.19
N GLY A 164 -6.39 4.82 -20.95
CA GLY A 164 -6.46 6.20 -20.44
C GLY A 164 -5.10 6.83 -20.17
N PHE A 165 -4.03 6.19 -20.63
CA PHE A 165 -2.67 6.69 -20.61
C PHE A 165 -1.96 6.26 -21.90
N SER A 166 -1.38 7.24 -22.62
CA SER A 166 -0.60 6.96 -23.82
C SER A 166 0.78 6.48 -23.39
N ALA A 167 1.07 5.20 -23.65
CA ALA A 167 2.32 4.55 -23.28
C ALA A 167 3.03 4.05 -24.55
N GLY A 168 4.35 4.19 -24.59
CA GLY A 168 5.22 3.53 -25.56
C GLY A 168 5.63 2.12 -25.14
N SER A 169 5.60 1.82 -23.84
CA SER A 169 5.91 0.48 -23.31
C SER A 169 5.04 0.09 -22.11
N ALA A 170 4.97 -1.22 -21.86
CA ALA A 170 4.32 -1.81 -20.70
C ALA A 170 5.19 -2.94 -20.13
N GLU A 171 5.63 -2.78 -18.89
CA GLU A 171 6.30 -3.83 -18.11
C GLU A 171 5.37 -4.34 -17.04
N ALA A 172 5.43 -5.63 -16.68
CA ALA A 172 4.58 -6.16 -15.64
C ALA A 172 5.31 -7.12 -14.69
N TYR A 173 4.89 -7.07 -13.43
CA TYR A 173 5.48 -7.80 -12.32
C TYR A 173 4.39 -8.54 -11.54
N VAL A 174 4.63 -9.79 -11.15
CA VAL A 174 3.67 -10.64 -10.41
C VAL A 174 4.25 -11.16 -9.11
N THR A 175 3.39 -11.27 -8.10
CA THR A 175 3.61 -12.04 -6.87
C THR A 175 2.31 -12.72 -6.46
N GLY A 176 2.38 -13.82 -5.70
CA GLY A 176 1.19 -14.58 -5.30
C GLY A 176 1.55 -15.97 -4.78
N ASN A 177 0.55 -16.84 -4.59
CA ASN A 177 0.77 -18.16 -4.00
C ASN A 177 1.74 -19.06 -4.80
N SER A 178 1.86 -18.85 -6.11
CA SER A 178 2.82 -19.53 -6.99
C SER A 178 4.16 -18.80 -7.15
N HIS A 179 4.32 -17.62 -6.54
CA HIS A 179 5.48 -16.74 -6.69
C HIS A 179 5.87 -16.15 -5.33
N ASN A 180 6.81 -16.81 -4.63
CA ASN A 180 7.39 -16.27 -3.39
C ASN A 180 8.55 -15.29 -3.68
N ASN A 181 8.31 -14.39 -4.63
CA ASN A 181 9.23 -13.36 -5.12
C ASN A 181 8.43 -12.31 -5.91
N ILE A 182 9.13 -11.32 -6.47
CA ILE A 182 8.63 -10.56 -7.61
C ILE A 182 9.19 -11.20 -8.88
N SER A 183 8.31 -11.67 -9.75
CA SER A 183 8.65 -12.22 -11.07
C SER A 183 8.14 -11.31 -12.18
N ASP A 184 8.82 -11.32 -13.32
CA ASP A 184 8.30 -10.68 -14.53
C ASP A 184 7.10 -11.46 -15.07
N THR A 185 6.13 -10.75 -15.63
CA THR A 185 5.00 -11.32 -16.38
C THR A 185 4.76 -10.50 -17.64
N THR A 186 4.08 -11.08 -18.61
CA THR A 186 3.85 -10.43 -19.90
C THR A 186 2.66 -9.48 -19.81
N ALA A 187 2.89 -8.21 -20.13
CA ALA A 187 1.85 -7.28 -20.57
C ALA A 187 1.98 -7.07 -22.08
N SER A 188 0.88 -7.19 -22.82
CA SER A 188 0.84 -6.83 -24.24
C SER A 188 0.38 -5.38 -24.38
N LEU A 189 1.04 -4.62 -25.25
CA LEU A 189 0.63 -3.26 -25.60
C LEU A 189 0.19 -3.25 -27.06
N SER A 190 -1.07 -2.88 -27.31
CA SER A 190 -1.61 -2.72 -28.66
C SER A 190 -2.42 -1.44 -28.71
N GLY A 191 -1.93 -0.46 -29.48
CA GLY A 191 -2.37 0.93 -29.33
C GLY A 191 -2.09 1.45 -27.92
N GLU A 192 -2.99 2.27 -27.37
CA GLU A 192 -2.90 2.82 -26.00
C GLU A 192 -3.55 1.91 -24.95
N ALA A 193 -3.54 0.60 -25.18
CA ALA A 193 -4.18 -0.39 -24.32
C ALA A 193 -3.18 -1.47 -23.91
N ALA A 194 -2.81 -1.49 -22.63
CA ALA A 194 -1.97 -2.53 -22.05
C ALA A 194 -2.86 -3.64 -21.47
N THR A 195 -2.65 -4.90 -21.88
CA THR A 195 -3.43 -6.04 -21.41
C THR A 195 -2.55 -7.03 -20.65
N VAL A 196 -3.00 -7.48 -19.49
CA VAL A 196 -2.30 -8.41 -18.61
C VAL A 196 -3.29 -9.40 -18.00
N ASN A 197 -2.84 -10.63 -17.71
CA ASN A 197 -3.62 -11.60 -16.94
C ASN A 197 -3.20 -11.57 -15.48
N VAL A 198 -4.16 -11.40 -14.58
CA VAL A 198 -3.98 -11.43 -13.13
C VAL A 198 -4.51 -12.77 -12.61
N SER A 199 -3.60 -13.70 -12.34
CA SER A 199 -3.94 -15.02 -11.79
C SER A 199 -4.75 -14.90 -10.48
N GLY A 200 -5.53 -15.92 -10.15
CA GLY A 200 -6.25 -15.97 -8.88
C GLY A 200 -5.28 -15.94 -7.69
N HIS A 201 -5.67 -15.22 -6.63
CA HIS A 201 -4.84 -15.00 -5.44
C HIS A 201 -3.43 -14.46 -5.74
N ALA A 202 -3.35 -13.54 -6.72
CA ALA A 202 -2.12 -12.89 -7.11
C ALA A 202 -2.29 -11.37 -7.16
N MET A 203 -1.15 -10.70 -7.05
CA MET A 203 -1.02 -9.28 -7.31
C MET A 203 -0.11 -9.07 -8.51
N VAL A 204 -0.58 -8.25 -9.46
CA VAL A 204 0.16 -7.83 -10.65
C VAL A 204 0.30 -6.31 -10.63
N THR A 205 1.48 -5.83 -10.97
CA THR A 205 1.71 -4.41 -11.24
C THR A 205 2.14 -4.21 -12.67
N VAL A 206 1.46 -3.32 -13.39
CA VAL A 206 1.88 -2.87 -14.72
C VAL A 206 2.49 -1.48 -14.62
N VAL A 207 3.66 -1.28 -15.21
CA VAL A 207 4.33 0.02 -15.34
C VAL A 207 4.25 0.44 -16.80
N LEU A 208 3.59 1.58 -17.04
CA LEU A 208 3.41 2.21 -18.34
C LEU A 208 4.38 3.38 -18.47
N SER A 209 5.13 3.45 -19.57
CA SER A 209 6.11 4.51 -19.85
C SER A 209 5.93 5.08 -21.25
#